data_AF-D8LIS9-F1
#
_entry.id   AF-D8LIS9-F1
#
_cell.length_a   1.000
_cell.length_b   1.000
_cell.length_c   1.000
_cell.angle_alpha   90.00
_cell.angle_beta   90.00
_cell.angle_gamma   90.00
#
_symmetry.space_group_name_H-M   'P 1'
#
loop_
_entity.id
_entity.type
_entity.pdbx_description
1 polymer ?
#
loop_
_entity_poly.entity_id
_entity_poly.type
_entity_poly.pdbx_seq_one_letter_code
_entity_poly.pdbx_strand_id
1 'polypeptide(L)'
;MFTSHRNPAEEASKQDDKDSEEYVRPSTTTKLEVPEGGELLKDGTVRINVWASPRSLSTALMYSFAQRPDCVVYDEPLYAHFLRTHPEDETWRPYRDEVFREQDSDGDRWIKEVALGPTPKPVVYMKHMAKQMRNLDLSFLPKCRNIIQIRTPIHMLPSWNTNIHANLKEIGMLDLLHMYSLVRAMGQEPIVIDAELLRANPEGVLREVSEMAGIPYAPEQLSWEAGPKPYDGCWAYVWYKGCRKSTCFDNSPRYVKFDQNLAPLLEECMPIYQLLRSKAITGFGKLGKVQRPLPAEAGSAARDAKAEGAAAVNEGILVWVGGGLVPRDMAKVSVFDSSVQGGDAVWEGIRVYRAKIFCLDRHLRRLQDSAHALAFEAIPSSKDITVAIMATLAANNMVDGAHARVTLTRGTKTTSSMNPDFNVFGCTLIVLAERKEVGGAATYDNDLGVTLVTASNRRNPPQCLDSAIHHNNLLNNILPKIQANNAGAADAVMLDVEGFVSETNATNIFMAKGGKLLTPAAGSCLPGITRGLILELAAELGVLAEEKRVSLSELHCADEVFTTGTMGELSPVVKIDGRQIGDGQPGPLTSRLREAFAKMTDREELGTPLPTCA
;
A
#
# COMPACT_ATOMS: atom_id res chain seq x y z
N MET A 1 36.76 -7.33 -52.17
CA MET A 1 37.96 -7.64 -51.34
C MET A 1 37.51 -7.78 -49.91
N PHE A 2 37.78 -8.94 -49.33
CA PHE A 2 37.41 -9.39 -47.98
C PHE A 2 38.32 -8.82 -46.89
N THR A 3 37.79 -8.79 -45.65
CA THR A 3 38.35 -9.13 -44.31
C THR A 3 37.69 -8.19 -43.27
N SER A 4 36.90 -8.58 -42.26
CA SER A 4 36.78 -9.69 -41.27
C SER A 4 37.52 -9.45 -39.94
N HIS A 5 36.73 -9.31 -38.86
CA HIS A 5 36.97 -9.74 -37.45
C HIS A 5 38.15 -9.08 -36.67
N ARG A 6 38.16 -8.91 -35.33
CA ARG A 6 37.57 -9.69 -34.22
C ARG A 6 37.66 -8.89 -32.89
N ASN A 7 36.89 -9.36 -31.91
CA ASN A 7 36.74 -8.99 -30.50
C ASN A 7 37.97 -9.34 -29.63
N PRO A 8 38.40 -8.53 -28.64
CA PRO A 8 39.36 -8.95 -27.62
C PRO A 8 38.66 -9.33 -26.32
N ALA A 9 38.33 -10.61 -26.20
CA ALA A 9 38.06 -11.28 -24.93
C ALA A 9 38.95 -12.52 -24.88
N GLU A 10 40.21 -12.33 -24.49
CA GLU A 10 41.15 -13.40 -24.12
C GLU A 10 42.46 -12.72 -23.67
N GLU A 11 42.69 -12.67 -22.35
CA GLU A 11 43.99 -12.67 -21.65
C GLU A 11 43.88 -11.94 -20.30
N ALA A 12 43.37 -12.65 -19.30
CA ALA A 12 43.91 -12.67 -17.94
C ALA A 12 43.10 -13.70 -17.11
N SER A 13 43.23 -14.98 -17.48
CA SER A 13 42.98 -16.07 -16.55
C SER A 13 44.34 -16.55 -16.04
N LYS A 14 44.44 -16.66 -14.70
CA LYS A 14 45.45 -17.32 -13.86
C LYS A 14 45.88 -16.37 -12.74
N GLN A 15 45.24 -16.50 -11.57
CA GLN A 15 45.94 -16.65 -10.29
C GLN A 15 44.92 -17.04 -9.20
N ASP A 16 45.10 -18.27 -8.70
CA ASP A 16 44.85 -18.76 -7.34
C ASP A 16 43.40 -18.95 -6.83
N ASP A 17 42.95 -20.18 -7.08
CA ASP A 17 41.95 -20.95 -6.36
C ASP A 17 42.61 -21.56 -5.10
N LYS A 18 42.37 -20.97 -3.92
CA LYS A 18 42.61 -21.53 -2.57
C LYS A 18 42.05 -20.58 -1.51
N ASP A 19 40.81 -20.84 -1.09
CA ASP A 19 40.34 -20.78 0.30
C ASP A 19 38.81 -20.97 0.30
N SER A 20 38.41 -22.23 0.24
CA SER A 20 37.06 -22.67 0.53
C SER A 20 36.86 -22.66 2.05
N GLU A 21 36.46 -21.53 2.62
CA GLU A 21 35.91 -21.51 3.98
C GLU A 21 34.46 -22.03 3.95
N GLU A 22 34.27 -23.16 4.63
CA GLU A 22 32.98 -23.73 4.98
C GLU A 22 32.05 -22.66 5.60
N TYR A 23 30.87 -22.49 5.01
CA TYR A 23 29.80 -21.72 5.62
C TYR A 23 29.31 -22.44 6.89
N VAL A 24 29.91 -22.09 8.03
CA VAL A 24 29.47 -22.52 9.35
C VAL A 24 28.15 -21.81 9.67
N ARG A 25 27.06 -22.57 9.78
CA ARG A 25 25.78 -22.07 10.31
C ARG A 25 26.03 -21.41 11.67
N PRO A 26 25.52 -20.20 11.95
CA PRO A 26 25.61 -19.63 13.29
C PRO A 26 24.81 -20.50 14.25
N SER A 27 25.51 -21.31 15.05
CA SER A 27 24.91 -22.03 16.17
C SER A 27 24.85 -21.07 17.35
N THR A 28 23.69 -20.45 17.55
CA THR A 28 23.06 -20.25 18.87
C THR A 28 21.79 -19.44 18.65
N THR A 29 20.65 -20.10 18.86
CA THR A 29 19.41 -19.42 19.18
C THR A 29 19.60 -18.78 20.54
N THR A 30 20.16 -17.57 20.60
CA THR A 30 20.07 -16.74 21.81
C THR A 30 18.60 -16.45 21.97
N LYS A 31 17.91 -17.19 22.84
CA LYS A 31 16.57 -16.82 23.28
C LYS A 31 16.68 -15.38 23.78
N LEU A 32 15.93 -14.49 23.15
CA LEU A 32 15.83 -13.11 23.59
C LEU A 32 15.18 -13.15 24.98
N GLU A 33 15.98 -13.04 26.04
CA GLU A 33 15.46 -12.94 27.40
C GLU A 33 14.71 -11.61 27.49
N VAL A 34 13.39 -11.68 27.43
CA VAL A 34 12.52 -10.52 27.70
C VAL A 34 12.49 -10.36 29.23
N PRO A 35 12.96 -9.24 29.79
CA PRO A 35 12.85 -8.97 31.23
C PRO A 35 11.39 -9.10 31.69
N GLU A 36 11.16 -9.72 32.86
CA GLU A 36 9.82 -9.83 33.44
C GLU A 36 9.17 -8.44 33.61
N GLY A 37 7.89 -8.34 33.25
CA GLY A 37 7.17 -7.07 33.14
C GLY A 37 7.14 -6.28 34.45
N GLY A 38 7.64 -5.03 34.42
CA GLY A 38 7.53 -4.07 35.51
C GLY A 38 6.34 -3.13 35.35
N GLU A 39 5.87 -2.54 36.46
CA GLU A 39 4.89 -1.45 36.44
C GLU A 39 5.59 -0.08 36.44
N LEU A 40 4.86 0.97 36.02
CA LEU A 40 5.31 2.36 36.17
C LEU A 40 5.65 2.67 37.63
N LEU A 41 6.60 3.56 37.84
CA LEU A 41 6.93 4.03 39.19
C LEU A 41 5.70 4.72 39.82
N LYS A 42 5.37 4.30 41.05
CA LYS A 42 4.28 4.84 41.86
C LYS A 42 4.74 5.98 42.77
N ASP A 43 5.75 6.74 42.33
CA ASP A 43 6.34 7.85 43.09
C ASP A 43 5.77 9.24 42.71
N GLY A 44 4.73 9.26 41.88
CA GLY A 44 4.08 10.48 41.41
C GLY A 44 4.84 11.22 40.30
N THR A 45 5.96 10.68 39.82
CA THR A 45 6.77 11.26 38.74
C THR A 45 6.57 10.50 37.43
N VAL A 46 6.29 11.21 36.34
CA VAL A 46 6.21 10.63 34.99
C VAL A 46 7.55 10.75 34.29
N ARG A 47 8.16 9.61 33.96
CA ARG A 47 9.43 9.53 33.23
C ARG A 47 9.17 9.14 31.79
N ILE A 48 9.64 9.94 30.84
CA ILE A 48 9.38 9.81 29.42
C ILE A 48 10.70 9.59 28.69
N ASN A 49 10.87 8.42 28.09
CA ASN A 49 11.94 8.17 27.13
C ASN A 49 11.42 8.46 25.73
N VAL A 50 12.16 9.24 24.95
CA VAL A 50 11.92 9.44 23.52
C VAL A 50 13.04 8.80 22.73
N TRP A 51 12.74 7.68 22.10
CA TRP A 51 13.66 6.94 21.23
C TRP A 51 13.44 7.39 19.80
N ALA A 52 14.48 7.93 19.19
CA ALA A 52 14.38 8.56 17.89
C ALA A 52 15.42 8.02 16.90
N SER A 53 15.07 7.98 15.62
CA SER A 53 16.08 7.93 14.57
C SER A 53 16.72 9.32 14.44
N PRO A 54 17.95 9.44 13.91
CA PRO A 54 18.56 10.73 13.68
C PRO A 54 17.69 11.62 12.79
N ARG A 55 17.79 12.94 12.96
CA ARG A 55 17.10 13.94 12.10
C ARG A 55 15.57 13.81 12.07
N SER A 56 14.95 13.22 13.09
CA SER A 56 13.49 13.01 13.23
C SER A 56 12.72 14.13 13.96
N LEU A 57 13.33 15.31 14.14
CA LEU A 57 12.82 16.43 14.96
C LEU A 57 12.76 16.17 16.47
N SER A 58 13.45 15.15 16.97
CA SER A 58 13.49 14.86 18.41
C SER A 58 14.05 16.00 19.25
N THR A 59 15.01 16.78 18.74
CA THR A 59 15.50 17.99 19.41
C THR A 59 14.42 19.08 19.53
N ALA A 60 13.57 19.26 18.51
CA ALA A 60 12.48 20.22 18.58
C ALA A 60 11.41 19.78 19.58
N LEU A 61 11.12 18.47 19.65
CA LEU A 61 10.24 17.91 20.67
C LEU A 61 10.83 18.08 22.08
N MET A 62 12.14 17.92 22.25
CA MET A 62 12.82 18.21 23.52
C MET A 62 12.69 19.69 23.90
N TYR A 63 12.91 20.61 22.97
CA TYR A 63 12.75 22.06 23.21
C TYR A 63 11.33 22.38 23.64
N SER A 64 10.34 21.76 22.99
CA SER A 64 8.93 21.83 23.34
C SER A 64 8.66 21.37 24.78
N PHE A 65 9.14 20.18 25.18
CA PHE A 65 8.99 19.69 26.56
C PHE A 65 9.74 20.54 27.60
N ALA A 66 10.85 21.17 27.23
CA ALA A 66 11.59 22.06 28.12
C ALA A 66 10.84 23.35 28.48
N GLN A 67 9.82 23.73 27.71
CA GLN A 67 8.99 24.91 28.02
C GLN A 67 8.00 24.65 29.15
N ARG A 68 7.78 23.39 29.52
CA ARG A 68 6.86 23.06 30.59
C ARG A 68 7.46 23.42 31.94
N PRO A 69 6.73 24.11 32.83
CA PRO A 69 7.23 24.45 34.16
C PRO A 69 7.52 23.19 35.00
N ASP A 70 6.77 22.11 34.76
CA ASP A 70 6.79 20.85 35.49
C ASP A 70 7.76 19.79 34.92
N CYS A 71 8.56 20.13 33.91
CA CYS A 71 9.43 19.18 33.21
C CYS A 71 10.93 19.51 33.32
N VAL A 72 11.76 18.49 33.53
CA VAL A 72 13.22 18.52 33.33
C VAL A 72 13.57 17.69 32.09
N VAL A 73 14.52 18.17 31.27
CA VAL A 73 14.91 17.50 30.01
C VAL A 73 16.37 17.08 30.03
N TYR A 74 16.66 15.95 29.39
CA TYR A 74 18.02 15.45 29.14
C TYR A 74 18.22 15.15 27.65
N ASP A 75 19.34 15.63 27.10
CA ASP A 75 19.72 15.44 25.70
C ASP A 75 20.73 14.30 25.56
N GLU A 76 20.26 13.15 25.07
CA GLU A 76 21.03 11.92 24.79
C GLU A 76 22.05 11.55 25.89
N PRO A 77 21.61 11.38 27.14
CA PRO A 77 22.52 11.14 28.28
C PRO A 77 23.27 9.81 28.21
N LEU A 78 22.86 8.90 27.33
CA LEU A 78 23.41 7.54 27.20
C LEU A 78 24.47 7.42 26.10
N TYR A 79 24.91 8.52 25.48
CA TYR A 79 25.77 8.43 24.32
C TYR A 79 27.20 8.00 24.66
N ALA A 80 27.76 8.46 25.77
CA ALA A 80 29.07 8.00 26.24
C ALA A 80 29.09 6.48 26.53
N HIS A 81 28.01 5.94 27.09
CA HIS A 81 27.86 4.49 27.29
C HIS A 81 27.86 3.73 25.97
N PHE A 82 27.10 4.19 24.98
CA PHE A 82 27.10 3.60 23.64
C PHE A 82 28.50 3.57 23.03
N LEU A 83 29.22 4.70 23.05
CA LEU A 83 30.57 4.80 22.50
C LEU A 83 31.60 3.94 23.26
N ARG A 84 31.41 3.74 24.57
CA ARG A 84 32.27 2.87 25.39
C ARG A 84 32.05 1.39 25.09
N THR A 85 30.79 1.00 24.91
CA THR A 85 30.37 -0.41 24.76
C THR A 85 30.41 -0.90 23.31
N HIS A 86 30.71 -0.02 22.36
CA HIS A 86 30.88 -0.33 20.94
C HIS A 86 32.22 0.23 20.42
N PRO A 87 33.37 -0.21 20.95
CA PRO A 87 34.69 0.27 20.50
C PRO A 87 34.98 -0.07 19.03
N GLU A 88 34.25 -1.02 18.45
CA GLU A 88 34.31 -1.41 17.04
C GLU A 88 33.54 -0.46 16.10
N ASP A 89 32.82 0.54 16.62
CA ASP A 89 32.24 1.59 15.80
C ASP A 89 33.35 2.49 15.23
N GLU A 90 33.82 2.14 14.03
CA GLU A 90 34.82 2.92 13.28
C GLU A 90 34.28 4.26 12.77
N THR A 91 32.99 4.55 12.97
CA THR A 91 32.39 5.77 12.42
C THR A 91 32.91 6.99 13.15
N TRP A 92 33.64 7.84 12.42
CA TRP A 92 34.21 9.06 12.96
C TRP A 92 33.15 10.01 13.55
N ARG A 93 33.44 10.59 14.72
CA ARG A 93 32.58 11.56 15.43
C ARG A 93 33.40 12.80 15.80
N PRO A 94 33.03 14.01 15.33
CA PRO A 94 33.79 15.23 15.63
C PRO A 94 33.67 15.73 17.08
N TYR A 95 32.75 15.16 17.87
CA TYR A 95 32.45 15.55 19.27
C TYR A 95 32.72 14.40 20.26
N ARG A 96 33.51 13.40 19.86
CA ARG A 96 33.68 12.15 20.63
C ARG A 96 34.25 12.41 22.03
N ASP A 97 35.30 13.22 22.11
CA ASP A 97 36.04 13.44 23.36
C ASP A 97 35.25 14.34 24.32
N GLU A 98 34.46 15.28 23.79
CA GLU A 98 33.51 16.08 24.56
C GLU A 98 32.44 15.20 25.21
N VAL A 99 31.91 14.20 24.48
CA VAL A 99 30.92 13.26 25.03
C VAL A 99 31.49 12.51 26.24
N PHE A 100 32.71 11.97 26.16
CA PHE A 100 33.35 11.27 27.28
C PHE A 100 33.70 12.18 28.46
N ARG A 101 33.91 13.48 28.21
CA ARG A 101 34.24 14.46 29.26
C ARG A 101 32.99 14.92 30.02
N GLU A 102 31.86 15.02 29.34
CA GLU A 102 30.65 15.64 29.89
C GLU A 102 29.58 14.64 30.35
N GLN A 103 29.63 13.39 29.89
CA GLN A 103 28.63 12.37 30.22
C GLN A 103 29.18 11.21 31.05
N ASP A 104 28.29 10.57 31.80
CA ASP A 104 28.58 9.30 32.45
C ASP A 104 28.73 8.19 31.41
N SER A 105 29.87 7.51 31.42
CA SER A 105 30.11 6.36 30.53
C SER A 105 29.46 5.07 31.02
N ASP A 106 28.96 5.03 32.25
CA ASP A 106 28.15 3.95 32.80
C ASP A 106 26.65 4.31 32.71
N GLY A 107 26.02 3.87 31.62
CA GLY A 107 24.61 4.17 31.35
C GLY A 107 23.65 3.51 32.35
N ASP A 108 23.98 2.33 32.86
CA ASP A 108 23.15 1.61 33.83
C ASP A 108 23.13 2.33 35.18
N ARG A 109 24.31 2.83 35.61
CA ARG A 109 24.40 3.73 36.78
C ARG A 109 23.59 5.00 36.56
N TRP A 110 23.75 5.65 35.42
CA TRP A 110 23.01 6.88 35.10
C TRP A 110 21.50 6.66 35.14
N ILE A 111 21.00 5.55 34.59
CA ILE A 111 19.57 5.20 34.65
C ILE A 111 19.11 5.04 36.11
N LYS A 112 19.85 4.27 36.90
CA LYS A 112 19.47 3.98 38.28
C LYS A 112 19.47 5.23 39.16
N GLU A 113 20.49 6.07 39.03
CA GLU A 113 20.73 7.19 39.94
C GLU A 113 20.08 8.50 39.48
N VAL A 114 19.96 8.71 38.16
CA VAL A 114 19.46 9.96 37.58
C VAL A 114 18.08 9.76 36.94
N ALA A 115 17.93 8.82 36.00
CA ALA A 115 16.65 8.65 35.30
C ALA A 115 15.53 8.19 36.24
N LEU A 116 15.81 7.20 37.08
CA LEU A 116 14.89 6.62 38.07
C LEU A 116 15.05 7.24 39.47
N GLY A 117 16.07 8.07 39.67
CA GLY A 117 16.36 8.70 40.94
C GLY A 117 15.42 9.86 41.31
N PRO A 118 15.72 10.56 42.42
CA PRO A 118 14.99 11.76 42.85
C PRO A 118 15.11 12.89 41.81
N THR A 119 14.00 13.58 41.54
CA THR A 119 13.93 14.70 40.59
C THR A 119 13.28 15.93 41.23
N PRO A 120 13.71 17.15 40.87
CA PRO A 120 13.08 18.38 41.35
C PRO A 120 11.71 18.66 40.71
N LYS A 121 11.35 17.93 39.64
CA LYS A 121 10.15 18.17 38.83
C LYS A 121 9.38 16.86 38.58
N PRO A 122 8.04 16.92 38.51
CA PRO A 122 7.19 15.73 38.40
C PRO A 122 7.21 15.09 36.99
N VAL A 123 7.79 15.75 35.98
CA VAL A 123 8.00 15.16 34.65
C VAL A 123 9.50 15.15 34.33
N VAL A 124 10.00 14.00 33.90
CA VAL A 124 11.38 13.83 33.42
C VAL A 124 11.32 13.38 31.96
N TYR A 125 11.91 14.14 31.06
CA TYR A 125 11.95 13.85 29.64
C TYR A 125 13.39 13.55 29.20
N MET A 126 13.61 12.41 28.56
CA MET A 126 14.93 11.96 28.13
C MET A 126 14.87 11.65 26.64
N LYS A 127 15.59 12.44 25.85
CA LYS A 127 15.74 12.19 24.42
C LYS A 127 16.91 11.25 24.20
N HIS A 128 16.72 10.21 23.40
CA HIS A 128 17.75 9.24 23.03
C HIS A 128 17.76 9.01 21.52
N MET A 129 18.93 8.66 20.97
CA MET A 129 18.98 7.98 19.69
C MET A 129 18.74 6.49 19.91
N ALA A 130 17.92 5.86 19.08
CA ALA A 130 17.50 4.46 19.28
C ALA A 130 18.68 3.51 19.53
N LYS A 131 19.78 3.67 18.78
CA LYS A 131 20.99 2.84 18.91
C LYS A 131 21.69 2.93 20.29
N GLN A 132 21.42 3.97 21.09
CA GLN A 132 22.00 4.12 22.43
C GLN A 132 21.46 3.09 23.43
N MET A 133 20.39 2.37 23.10
CA MET A 133 19.86 1.27 23.91
C MET A 133 20.74 0.02 23.93
N ARG A 134 21.64 -0.12 22.95
CA ARG A 134 22.43 -1.35 22.77
C ARG A 134 23.39 -1.52 23.95
N ASN A 135 23.55 -2.75 24.43
CA ASN A 135 24.39 -3.09 25.59
C ASN A 135 24.01 -2.34 26.88
N LEU A 136 22.71 -2.09 27.10
CA LEU A 136 22.15 -1.46 28.28
C LEU A 136 21.19 -2.42 28.99
N ASP A 137 21.07 -2.36 30.32
CA ASP A 137 20.00 -3.06 31.02
C ASP A 137 18.66 -2.36 30.72
N LEU A 138 17.78 -3.05 29.97
CA LEU A 138 16.48 -2.52 29.53
C LEU A 138 15.35 -2.78 30.53
N SER A 139 15.65 -3.31 31.72
CA SER A 139 14.67 -3.56 32.80
C SER A 139 13.97 -2.28 33.31
N PHE A 140 14.50 -1.10 32.99
CA PHE A 140 13.90 0.19 33.33
C PHE A 140 12.76 0.60 32.40
N LEU A 141 12.67 0.07 31.17
CA LEU A 141 11.69 0.52 30.19
C LEU A 141 10.24 0.48 30.72
N PRO A 142 9.78 -0.56 31.43
CA PRO A 142 8.42 -0.61 31.97
C PRO A 142 8.14 0.41 33.08
N LYS A 143 9.18 0.99 33.67
CA LYS A 143 9.09 2.04 34.70
C LYS A 143 8.85 3.42 34.11
N CYS A 144 8.98 3.56 32.79
CA CYS A 144 8.86 4.80 32.04
C CYS A 144 7.70 4.73 31.03
N ARG A 145 7.31 5.89 30.51
CA ARG A 145 6.57 6.04 29.25
C ARG A 145 7.57 6.05 28.11
N ASN A 146 7.34 5.23 27.09
CA ASN A 146 8.23 5.10 25.95
C ASN A 146 7.57 5.68 24.71
N ILE A 147 8.18 6.72 24.17
CA ILE A 147 7.81 7.37 22.92
C ILE A 147 8.80 6.94 21.85
N ILE A 148 8.29 6.59 20.68
CA ILE A 148 9.07 6.24 19.50
C ILE A 148 8.82 7.33 18.45
N GLN A 149 9.85 8.10 18.14
CA GLN A 149 9.75 9.20 17.18
C GLN A 149 10.36 8.81 15.84
N ILE A 150 9.52 8.79 14.81
CA ILE A 150 9.89 8.39 13.46
C ILE A 150 9.81 9.57 12.49
N ARG A 151 10.50 9.45 11.36
CA ARG A 151 10.41 10.37 10.24
C ARG A 151 10.60 9.64 8.93
N THR A 152 9.94 10.12 7.87
CA THR A 152 10.11 9.58 6.53
C THR A 152 11.60 9.56 6.10
N PRO A 153 12.14 8.40 5.67
CA PRO A 153 13.56 8.29 5.36
C PRO A 153 14.03 9.25 4.25
N ILE A 154 13.17 9.58 3.30
CA ILE A 154 13.49 10.51 2.20
C ILE A 154 13.91 11.92 2.69
N HIS A 155 13.40 12.37 3.84
CA HIS A 155 13.78 13.66 4.46
C HIS A 155 14.93 13.53 5.46
N MET A 156 15.15 12.33 5.99
CA MET A 156 16.14 12.04 7.03
C MET A 156 17.53 11.79 6.42
N LEU A 157 17.61 10.88 5.43
CA LEU A 157 18.88 10.36 4.91
C LEU A 157 19.80 11.45 4.34
N PRO A 158 19.33 12.40 3.49
CA PRO A 158 20.23 13.41 2.92
C PRO A 158 20.85 14.32 3.99
N SER A 159 20.07 14.66 5.02
CA SER A 159 20.55 15.52 6.11
C SER A 159 21.55 14.82 7.03
N TRP A 160 21.45 13.51 7.20
CA TRP A 160 22.40 12.73 7.98
C TRP A 160 23.72 12.57 7.22
N ASN A 161 23.62 12.16 5.94
CA ASN A 161 24.74 11.87 5.06
C ASN A 161 25.70 13.06 4.84
N THR A 162 25.28 14.28 5.19
CA THR A 162 26.13 15.48 5.12
C THR A 162 27.29 15.47 6.13
N ASN A 163 27.11 14.84 7.30
CA ASN A 163 28.13 14.86 8.37
C ASN A 163 28.67 13.45 8.67
N ILE A 164 27.84 12.42 8.52
CA ILE A 164 28.18 11.03 8.81
C ILE A 164 27.58 10.16 7.71
N HIS A 165 28.35 9.22 7.19
CA HIS A 165 27.89 8.30 6.15
C HIS A 165 26.63 7.53 6.62
N ALA A 166 25.57 7.55 5.80
CA ALA A 166 24.31 6.92 6.14
C ALA A 166 24.35 5.41 5.84
N ASN A 167 23.99 4.59 6.83
CA ASN A 167 23.72 3.16 6.68
C ASN A 167 22.66 2.71 7.69
N LEU A 168 22.10 1.51 7.52
CA LEU A 168 20.99 1.04 8.35
C LEU A 168 21.34 0.95 9.85
N LYS A 169 22.58 0.55 10.18
CA LYS A 169 23.08 0.46 11.57
C LYS A 169 23.17 1.84 12.24
N GLU A 170 23.59 2.85 11.49
CA GLU A 170 23.77 4.23 11.98
C GLU A 170 22.46 4.99 12.13
N ILE A 171 21.51 4.76 11.23
CA ILE A 171 20.19 5.40 11.23
C ILE A 171 19.30 4.84 12.35
N GLY A 172 19.54 3.61 12.80
CA GLY A 172 18.89 3.03 13.96
C GLY A 172 17.39 2.76 13.82
N MET A 173 16.89 2.59 12.59
CA MET A 173 15.48 2.26 12.34
C MET A 173 15.11 0.86 12.83
N LEU A 174 16.02 -0.11 12.68
CA LEU A 174 15.85 -1.44 13.26
C LEU A 174 15.80 -1.39 14.79
N ASP A 175 16.58 -0.51 15.43
CA ASP A 175 16.53 -0.32 16.87
C ASP A 175 15.17 0.25 17.31
N LEU A 176 14.57 1.18 16.54
CA LEU A 176 13.22 1.67 16.83
C LEU A 176 12.16 0.56 16.74
N LEU A 177 12.25 -0.31 15.73
CA LEU A 177 11.34 -1.45 15.60
C LEU A 177 11.53 -2.47 16.73
N HIS A 178 12.79 -2.70 17.10
CA HIS A 178 13.14 -3.54 18.23
C HIS A 178 12.57 -2.96 19.54
N MET A 179 12.74 -1.65 19.78
CA MET A 179 12.14 -0.93 20.91
C MET A 179 10.62 -1.08 20.96
N TYR A 180 9.94 -0.89 19.82
CA TYR A 180 8.48 -1.05 19.75
C TYR A 180 8.07 -2.46 20.19
N SER A 181 8.72 -3.48 19.63
CA SER A 181 8.42 -4.88 19.91
C SER A 181 8.73 -5.26 21.36
N LEU A 182 9.86 -4.79 21.89
CA LEU A 182 10.31 -5.07 23.25
C LEU A 182 9.36 -4.46 24.30
N VAL A 183 9.02 -3.18 24.17
CA VAL A 183 8.12 -2.50 25.11
C VAL A 183 6.71 -3.12 25.07
N ARG A 184 6.24 -3.53 23.88
CA ARG A 184 4.99 -4.29 23.73
C ARG A 184 5.05 -5.65 24.42
N ALA A 185 6.15 -6.39 24.27
CA ALA A 185 6.36 -7.66 24.96
C ALA A 185 6.38 -7.52 26.48
N MET A 186 6.85 -6.36 26.99
CA MET A 186 6.81 -5.99 28.40
C MET A 186 5.43 -5.49 28.89
N GLY A 187 4.39 -5.53 28.04
CA GLY A 187 3.01 -5.20 28.42
C GLY A 187 2.64 -3.72 28.36
N GLN A 188 3.49 -2.86 27.80
CA GLN A 188 3.18 -1.44 27.59
C GLN A 188 2.88 -1.13 26.12
N GLU A 189 2.02 -0.13 25.86
CA GLU A 189 1.86 0.44 24.52
C GLU A 189 2.82 1.63 24.34
N PRO A 190 3.80 1.56 23.42
CA PRO A 190 4.63 2.70 23.06
C PRO A 190 3.80 3.77 22.33
N ILE A 191 4.08 5.05 22.62
CA ILE A 191 3.49 6.16 21.87
C ILE A 191 4.35 6.39 20.63
N VAL A 192 3.83 6.13 19.43
CA VAL A 192 4.58 6.39 18.20
C VAL A 192 4.20 7.76 17.62
N ILE A 193 5.19 8.62 17.39
CA ILE A 193 5.01 9.97 16.84
C ILE A 193 5.66 10.06 15.47
N ASP A 194 4.88 10.42 14.45
CA ASP A 194 5.39 10.78 13.14
C ASP A 194 5.79 12.27 13.09
N ALA A 195 7.02 12.54 12.67
CA ALA A 195 7.58 13.89 12.64
C ALA A 195 6.86 14.83 11.66
N GLU A 196 6.32 14.32 10.54
CA GLU A 196 5.59 15.19 9.60
C GLU A 196 4.21 15.53 10.16
N LEU A 197 3.56 14.60 10.87
CA LEU A 197 2.32 14.88 11.61
C LEU A 197 2.55 15.91 12.73
N LEU A 198 3.62 15.77 13.52
CA LEU A 198 3.99 16.72 14.58
C LEU A 198 4.21 18.13 14.02
N ARG A 199 4.78 18.27 12.82
CA ARG A 199 4.93 19.58 12.16
C ARG A 199 3.60 20.15 11.67
N ALA A 200 2.75 19.30 11.11
CA ALA A 200 1.48 19.73 10.52
C ALA A 200 0.44 20.09 11.59
N ASN A 201 0.42 19.38 12.71
CA ASN A 201 -0.52 19.55 13.81
C ASN A 201 0.18 19.40 15.19
N PRO A 202 1.05 20.34 15.57
CA PRO A 202 1.82 20.23 16.80
C PRO A 202 0.95 20.19 18.05
N GLU A 203 -0.08 21.03 18.12
CA GLU A 203 -1.00 21.07 19.27
C GLU A 203 -1.75 19.75 19.44
N GLY A 204 -2.36 19.22 18.38
CA GLY A 204 -3.12 17.98 18.45
C GLY A 204 -2.26 16.78 18.85
N VAL A 205 -1.06 16.67 18.28
CA VAL A 205 -0.09 15.64 18.64
C VAL A 205 0.34 15.78 20.10
N LEU A 206 0.70 16.98 20.57
CA LEU A 206 1.14 17.19 21.95
C LEU A 206 0.01 16.92 22.97
N ARG A 207 -1.25 17.20 22.63
CA ARG A 207 -2.41 16.84 23.47
C ARG A 207 -2.55 15.34 23.62
N GLU A 208 -2.50 14.60 22.50
CA GLU A 208 -2.63 13.13 22.50
C GLU A 208 -1.43 12.47 23.20
N VAL A 209 -0.21 12.97 23.01
CA VAL A 209 0.98 12.53 23.76
C VAL A 209 0.81 12.78 25.25
N SER A 210 0.32 13.96 25.66
CA SER A 210 0.11 14.30 27.06
C SER A 210 -0.91 13.36 27.71
N GLU A 211 -2.03 13.10 27.03
CA GLU A 211 -3.06 12.15 27.46
C GLU A 211 -2.48 10.73 27.65
N MET A 212 -1.80 10.21 26.63
CA MET A 212 -1.23 8.84 26.68
C MET A 212 -0.08 8.71 27.69
N ALA A 213 0.72 9.76 27.88
CA ALA A 213 1.79 9.77 28.87
C ALA A 213 1.24 9.91 30.30
N GLY A 214 0.01 10.40 30.47
CA GLY A 214 -0.61 10.65 31.77
C GLY A 214 -0.16 11.97 32.41
N ILE A 215 0.10 13.00 31.59
CA ILE A 215 0.47 14.34 32.04
C ILE A 215 -0.51 15.40 31.52
N PRO A 216 -0.68 16.55 32.19
CA PRO A 216 -1.48 17.65 31.67
C PRO A 216 -0.85 18.22 30.39
N TYR A 217 -1.68 18.61 29.41
CA TYR A 217 -1.21 19.37 28.26
C TYR A 217 -0.78 20.79 28.68
N ALA A 218 0.35 21.27 28.17
CA ALA A 218 0.87 22.61 28.43
C ALA A 218 1.01 23.39 27.11
N PRO A 219 0.30 24.51 26.91
CA PRO A 219 0.34 25.28 25.66
C PRO A 219 1.71 25.92 25.37
N GLU A 220 2.52 26.17 26.41
CA GLU A 220 3.88 26.71 26.30
C GLU A 220 4.79 25.82 25.44
N GLN A 221 4.43 24.54 25.28
CA GLN A 221 5.14 23.58 24.44
C GLN A 221 5.17 23.94 22.94
N LEU A 222 4.32 24.87 22.49
CA LEU A 222 4.21 25.23 21.07
C LEU A 222 5.27 26.22 20.59
N SER A 223 5.92 26.94 21.50
CA SER A 223 6.92 27.95 21.12
C SER A 223 8.08 28.05 22.12
N TRP A 224 9.27 28.36 21.62
CA TRP A 224 10.49 28.54 22.40
C TRP A 224 11.34 29.68 21.83
N GLU A 225 12.27 30.20 22.63
CA GLU A 225 13.20 31.22 22.15
C GLU A 225 14.24 30.61 21.19
N ALA A 226 14.66 31.37 20.18
CA ALA A 226 15.79 30.99 19.34
C ALA A 226 17.12 31.04 20.14
N GLY A 227 18.12 30.32 19.66
CA GLY A 227 19.48 30.31 20.23
C GLY A 227 19.87 29.00 20.92
N PRO A 228 21.14 28.90 21.37
CA PRO A 228 21.63 27.78 22.17
C PRO A 228 20.82 27.60 23.45
N LYS A 229 20.66 26.35 23.89
CA LYS A 229 19.96 26.02 25.13
C LYS A 229 20.92 25.47 26.18
N PRO A 230 20.70 25.74 27.48
CA PRO A 230 21.56 25.23 28.54
C PRO A 230 21.52 23.71 28.68
N TYR A 231 20.49 23.07 28.12
CA TYR A 231 20.30 21.62 28.07
C TYR A 231 20.68 21.01 26.70
N ASP A 232 21.30 21.77 25.79
CA ASP A 232 21.88 21.21 24.56
C ASP A 232 23.09 20.34 24.90
N GLY A 233 23.19 19.14 24.33
CA GLY A 233 24.38 18.32 24.43
C GLY A 233 25.60 18.93 23.71
N CYS A 234 26.80 18.45 24.03
CA CYS A 234 28.06 18.96 23.48
C CYS A 234 28.14 18.91 21.95
N TRP A 235 27.39 18.01 21.29
CA TRP A 235 27.31 17.88 19.83
C TRP A 235 26.44 18.94 19.13
N ALA A 236 25.78 19.83 19.86
CA ALA A 236 24.79 20.75 19.31
C ALA A 236 25.36 21.72 18.26
N TYR A 237 26.65 22.06 18.32
CA TYR A 237 27.32 22.89 17.31
C TYR A 237 27.35 22.22 15.92
N VAL A 238 27.29 20.88 15.86
CA VAL A 238 27.21 20.11 14.62
C VAL A 238 25.76 20.00 14.16
N TRP A 239 24.86 19.55 15.03
CA TRP A 239 23.54 19.08 14.61
C TRP A 239 22.41 20.11 14.70
N TYR A 240 22.51 21.09 15.61
CA TYR A 240 21.35 21.88 16.05
C TYR A 240 21.28 23.27 15.42
N LYS A 241 22.07 23.54 14.37
CA LYS A 241 22.02 24.79 13.61
C LYS A 241 20.60 25.16 13.16
N GLY A 242 19.79 24.18 12.77
CA GLY A 242 18.39 24.41 12.38
C GLY A 242 17.47 24.67 13.57
N CYS A 243 17.57 23.86 14.63
CA CYS A 243 16.71 23.96 15.82
C CYS A 243 16.99 25.24 16.62
N ARG A 244 18.25 25.69 16.67
CA ARG A 244 18.64 26.96 17.29
C ARG A 244 18.11 28.20 16.55
N LYS A 245 17.66 28.06 15.30
CA LYS A 245 17.00 29.14 14.55
C LYS A 245 15.48 29.10 14.64
N SER A 246 14.90 28.00 15.09
CA SER A 246 13.44 27.86 15.17
C SER A 246 12.92 28.42 16.49
N THR A 247 11.68 28.87 16.46
CA THR A 247 10.92 29.31 17.64
C THR A 247 9.65 28.50 17.87
N CYS A 248 9.36 27.54 16.98
CA CYS A 248 8.21 26.64 17.03
C CYS A 248 8.44 25.44 16.09
N PHE A 249 7.46 24.54 16.00
CA PHE A 249 7.43 23.52 14.95
C PHE A 249 7.15 24.14 13.58
N ASP A 250 8.18 24.19 12.73
CA ASP A 250 8.11 24.76 11.39
C ASP A 250 7.30 23.87 10.43
N ASN A 251 6.12 24.33 10.00
CA ASN A 251 5.25 23.62 9.04
C ASN A 251 5.56 23.94 7.56
N SER A 252 6.59 24.75 7.28
CA SER A 252 6.90 25.17 5.90
C SER A 252 7.23 23.95 5.03
N PRO A 253 6.72 23.90 3.78
CA PRO A 253 7.02 22.82 2.86
C PRO A 253 8.53 22.78 2.61
N ARG A 254 9.14 21.60 2.80
CA ARG A 254 10.57 21.40 2.54
C ARG A 254 10.73 20.54 1.30
N TYR A 255 11.18 21.15 0.23
CA TYR A 255 11.65 20.42 -0.93
C TYR A 255 13.10 19.99 -0.69
N VAL A 256 13.33 18.68 -0.57
CA VAL A 256 14.68 18.11 -0.43
C VAL A 256 15.05 17.48 -1.76
N LYS A 257 16.10 17.99 -2.41
CA LYS A 257 16.72 17.30 -3.55
C LYS A 257 17.33 16.00 -3.02
N PHE A 258 16.77 14.86 -3.40
CA PHE A 258 17.24 13.55 -2.93
C PHE A 258 18.46 13.09 -3.74
N ASP A 259 19.48 12.59 -3.03
CA ASP A 259 20.66 11.99 -3.64
C ASP A 259 20.35 10.54 -4.02
N GLN A 260 20.39 10.23 -5.33
CA GLN A 260 20.05 8.90 -5.84
C GLN A 260 20.97 7.79 -5.34
N ASN A 261 22.18 8.13 -4.87
CA ASN A 261 23.09 7.14 -4.26
C ASN A 261 22.52 6.56 -2.95
N LEU A 262 21.53 7.22 -2.34
CA LEU A 262 20.86 6.77 -1.12
C LEU A 262 19.60 5.94 -1.40
N ALA A 263 19.24 5.72 -2.68
CA ALA A 263 18.02 4.98 -3.04
C ALA A 263 17.98 3.54 -2.49
N PRO A 264 19.06 2.73 -2.53
CA PRO A 264 19.04 1.39 -1.93
C PRO A 264 18.76 1.42 -0.42
N LEU A 265 19.41 2.34 0.31
CA LEU A 265 19.19 2.51 1.74
C LEU A 265 17.78 3.03 2.05
N LEU A 266 17.21 3.88 1.18
CA LEU A 266 15.82 4.32 1.27
C LEU A 266 14.88 3.12 1.16
N GLU A 267 15.06 2.25 0.18
CA GLU A 267 14.27 1.02 0.01
C GLU A 267 14.35 0.11 1.25
N GLU A 268 15.53 -0.07 1.83
CA GLU A 268 15.68 -0.83 3.09
C GLU A 268 14.95 -0.19 4.29
N CYS A 269 14.95 1.15 4.36
CA CYS A 269 14.32 1.88 5.47
C CYS A 269 12.79 1.91 5.36
N MET A 270 12.22 1.93 4.16
CA MET A 270 10.79 2.18 3.95
C MET A 270 9.86 1.18 4.63
N PRO A 271 10.08 -0.14 4.59
CA PRO A 271 9.22 -1.12 5.27
C PRO A 271 9.16 -0.90 6.79
N ILE A 272 10.31 -0.62 7.42
CA ILE A 272 10.39 -0.39 8.87
C ILE A 272 9.65 0.90 9.25
N TYR A 273 9.85 1.96 8.48
CA TYR A 273 9.15 3.23 8.70
C TYR A 273 7.64 3.08 8.54
N GLN A 274 7.17 2.39 7.49
CA GLN A 274 5.74 2.18 7.26
C GLN A 274 5.09 1.36 8.39
N LEU A 275 5.79 0.33 8.88
CA LEU A 275 5.33 -0.48 10.01
C LEU A 275 5.16 0.37 11.27
N LEU A 276 6.17 1.13 11.67
CA LEU A 276 6.08 2.01 12.84
C LEU A 276 5.05 3.12 12.63
N ARG A 277 4.97 3.70 11.44
CA ARG A 277 3.98 4.74 11.11
C ARG A 277 2.54 4.24 11.21
N SER A 278 2.28 2.96 10.90
CA SER A 278 0.96 2.35 11.11
C SER A 278 0.50 2.35 12.58
N LYS A 279 1.44 2.53 13.52
CA LYS A 279 1.21 2.60 14.96
C LYS A 279 1.23 4.04 15.48
N ALA A 280 1.47 5.02 14.61
CA ALA A 280 1.55 6.43 14.99
C ALA A 280 0.19 6.96 15.44
N ILE A 281 0.23 7.84 16.45
CA ILE A 281 -0.93 8.61 16.88
C ILE A 281 -1.43 9.53 15.76
N THR A 282 -2.68 9.97 15.87
CA THR A 282 -3.34 10.74 14.78
C THR A 282 -3.28 12.25 14.96
N GLY A 283 -3.03 12.73 16.17
CA GLY A 283 -3.11 14.14 16.54
C GLY A 283 -4.55 14.65 16.68
N PHE A 284 -5.54 13.77 16.63
CA PHE A 284 -6.96 14.10 16.78
C PHE A 284 -7.63 13.34 17.94
N GLY A 285 -6.88 12.53 18.71
CA GLY A 285 -7.41 11.73 19.81
C GLY A 285 -8.58 10.83 19.38
N LYS A 286 -9.58 10.65 20.26
CA LYS A 286 -10.76 9.81 19.98
C LYS A 286 -11.65 10.30 18.83
N LEU A 287 -11.50 11.55 18.39
CA LEU A 287 -12.25 12.15 17.27
C LEU A 287 -11.71 11.69 15.90
N GLY A 288 -10.55 11.04 15.82
CA GLY A 288 -10.02 10.46 14.58
C GLY A 288 -10.76 9.20 14.09
N LYS A 289 -11.62 8.60 14.94
CA LYS A 289 -12.46 7.43 14.61
C LYS A 289 -13.89 7.81 14.23
N VAL A 290 -14.09 8.87 13.45
CA VAL A 290 -15.43 9.11 12.85
C VAL A 290 -15.63 8.09 11.74
N GLN A 291 -16.19 6.92 12.09
CA GLN A 291 -16.97 6.15 11.14
C GLN A 291 -18.12 7.06 10.69
N ARG A 292 -18.10 7.52 9.44
CA ARG A 292 -19.28 8.14 8.84
C ARG A 292 -20.37 7.07 8.81
N PRO A 293 -21.53 7.29 9.43
CA PRO A 293 -22.66 6.40 9.19
C PRO A 293 -22.99 6.44 7.70
N LEU A 294 -23.13 5.27 7.10
CA LEU A 294 -23.72 5.16 5.76
C LEU A 294 -25.12 5.79 5.82
N PRO A 295 -25.52 6.59 4.82
CA PRO A 295 -26.87 7.17 4.79
C PRO A 295 -27.93 6.07 4.91
N ALA A 296 -28.93 6.28 5.78
CA ALA A 296 -30.03 5.35 5.95
C ALA A 296 -30.84 5.18 4.65
N GLU A 297 -30.92 3.91 4.27
CA GLU A 297 -31.75 3.20 3.31
C GLU A 297 -32.73 3.97 2.40
N ALA A 298 -32.47 3.85 1.10
CA ALA A 298 -33.51 3.67 0.09
C ALA A 298 -33.04 2.63 -0.94
N GLY A 299 -33.23 1.33 -0.65
CA GLY A 299 -33.23 0.29 -1.71
C GLY A 299 -32.73 -1.11 -1.35
N SER A 300 -33.69 -1.99 -0.99
CA SER A 300 -33.59 -3.47 -1.00
C SER A 300 -32.63 -4.10 0.03
N ALA A 301 -33.20 -4.59 1.14
CA ALA A 301 -32.54 -5.33 2.22
C ALA A 301 -31.63 -6.50 1.76
N ALA A 302 -31.90 -7.10 0.59
CA ALA A 302 -31.05 -8.17 0.03
C ALA A 302 -29.74 -7.65 -0.57
N ARG A 303 -29.73 -6.41 -1.11
CA ARG A 303 -28.50 -5.75 -1.58
C ARG A 303 -27.64 -5.30 -0.41
N ASP A 304 -28.28 -4.77 0.64
CA ASP A 304 -27.61 -4.25 1.83
C ASP A 304 -26.92 -5.38 2.61
N ALA A 305 -27.59 -6.51 2.84
CA ALA A 305 -26.99 -7.68 3.51
C ALA A 305 -25.79 -8.27 2.74
N LYS A 306 -25.84 -8.29 1.40
CA LYS A 306 -24.74 -8.79 0.55
C LYS A 306 -23.55 -7.83 0.55
N ALA A 307 -23.81 -6.51 0.55
CA ALA A 307 -22.78 -5.48 0.63
C ALA A 307 -22.11 -5.47 2.02
N GLU A 308 -22.88 -5.62 3.09
CA GLU A 308 -22.37 -5.73 4.47
C GLU A 308 -21.52 -6.98 4.69
N GLY A 309 -21.98 -8.14 4.22
CA GLY A 309 -21.21 -9.39 4.30
C GLY A 309 -19.88 -9.32 3.54
N ALA A 310 -19.89 -8.74 2.33
CA ALA A 310 -18.67 -8.53 1.55
C ALA A 310 -17.71 -7.52 2.20
N ALA A 311 -18.24 -6.48 2.86
CA ALA A 311 -17.45 -5.48 3.57
C ALA A 311 -16.75 -6.08 4.81
N ALA A 312 -17.43 -6.93 5.58
CA ALA A 312 -16.90 -7.56 6.79
C ALA A 312 -15.74 -8.53 6.49
N VAL A 313 -15.87 -9.39 5.47
CA VAL A 313 -14.83 -10.37 5.08
C VAL A 313 -13.54 -9.67 4.61
N ASN A 314 -13.65 -8.44 4.12
CA ASN A 314 -12.53 -7.68 3.55
C ASN A 314 -12.09 -6.49 4.43
N GLU A 315 -12.52 -6.39 5.69
CA GLU A 315 -12.22 -5.21 6.53
C GLU A 315 -10.71 -5.07 6.82
N GLY A 316 -10.03 -6.17 7.11
CA GLY A 316 -8.62 -6.21 7.50
C GLY A 316 -7.60 -6.41 6.37
N ILE A 317 -8.00 -6.24 5.11
CA ILE A 317 -7.10 -6.52 3.98
C ILE A 317 -5.98 -5.46 3.86
N LEU A 318 -4.84 -5.89 3.35
CA LEU A 318 -3.75 -5.05 2.88
C LEU A 318 -3.89 -4.79 1.37
N VAL A 319 -3.62 -3.57 0.95
CA VAL A 319 -3.73 -3.10 -0.44
C VAL A 319 -2.36 -2.58 -0.87
N TRP A 320 -1.91 -2.93 -2.07
CA TRP A 320 -0.69 -2.33 -2.62
C TRP A 320 -1.00 -0.96 -3.20
N VAL A 321 -0.26 0.07 -2.81
CA VAL A 321 -0.35 1.41 -3.40
C VAL A 321 1.05 1.99 -3.60
N GLY A 322 1.42 2.24 -4.86
CA GLY A 322 2.72 2.75 -5.26
C GLY A 322 3.84 1.76 -4.93
N GLY A 323 4.55 2.00 -3.85
CA GLY A 323 5.75 1.26 -3.46
C GLY A 323 5.56 0.13 -2.44
N GLY A 324 4.34 -0.17 -1.99
CA GLY A 324 4.15 -1.28 -1.04
C GLY A 324 2.73 -1.45 -0.50
N LEU A 325 2.62 -2.37 0.46
CA LEU A 325 1.37 -2.74 1.13
C LEU A 325 0.99 -1.76 2.23
N VAL A 326 -0.29 -1.39 2.28
CA VAL A 326 -0.89 -0.54 3.32
C VAL A 326 -2.24 -1.13 3.76
N PRO A 327 -2.69 -0.90 5.01
CA PRO A 327 -4.04 -1.24 5.43
C PRO A 327 -5.13 -0.61 4.55
N ARG A 328 -6.26 -1.30 4.38
CA ARG A 328 -7.40 -0.88 3.53
C ARG A 328 -7.83 0.58 3.75
N ASP A 329 -7.94 1.02 5.00
CA ASP A 329 -8.35 2.37 5.38
C ASP A 329 -7.29 3.45 5.09
N MET A 330 -6.05 3.02 4.86
CA MET A 330 -4.90 3.85 4.52
C MET A 330 -4.55 3.81 3.02
N ALA A 331 -5.20 2.94 2.24
CA ALA A 331 -5.00 2.82 0.80
C ALA A 331 -5.52 4.07 0.06
N LYS A 332 -4.60 5.03 -0.19
CA LYS A 332 -4.93 6.35 -0.76
C LYS A 332 -3.91 6.74 -1.81
N VAL A 333 -4.37 7.41 -2.86
CA VAL A 333 -3.52 8.12 -3.81
C VAL A 333 -3.53 9.62 -3.54
N SER A 334 -2.51 10.32 -4.02
CA SER A 334 -2.46 11.79 -3.95
C SER A 334 -3.65 12.41 -4.69
N VAL A 335 -4.18 13.52 -4.19
CA VAL A 335 -5.15 14.34 -4.94
C VAL A 335 -4.55 14.91 -6.24
N PHE A 336 -3.22 14.93 -6.34
CA PHE A 336 -2.49 15.30 -7.55
C PHE A 336 -2.25 14.12 -8.50
N ASP A 337 -2.68 12.90 -8.15
CA ASP A 337 -2.59 11.75 -9.05
C ASP A 337 -3.48 11.93 -10.28
N SER A 338 -2.96 11.54 -11.45
CA SER A 338 -3.66 11.60 -12.74
C SER A 338 -5.04 10.95 -12.73
N SER A 339 -5.22 9.87 -11.97
CA SER A 339 -6.52 9.19 -11.83
C SER A 339 -7.57 10.07 -11.13
N VAL A 340 -7.16 10.87 -10.15
CA VAL A 340 -8.06 11.77 -9.40
C VAL A 340 -8.39 13.01 -10.24
N GLN A 341 -7.40 13.56 -10.93
CA GLN A 341 -7.58 14.81 -11.67
C GLN A 341 -8.38 14.64 -12.97
N GLY A 342 -8.27 13.50 -13.64
CA GLY A 342 -8.89 13.30 -14.95
C GLY A 342 -9.16 11.86 -15.36
N GLY A 343 -9.09 10.89 -14.44
CA GLY A 343 -9.32 9.48 -14.77
C GLY A 343 -8.22 8.83 -15.63
N ASP A 344 -7.04 9.45 -15.70
CA ASP A 344 -5.89 9.02 -16.53
C ASP A 344 -5.17 7.83 -15.89
N ALA A 345 -5.77 6.66 -16.09
CA ALA A 345 -5.31 5.37 -15.59
C ALA A 345 -5.91 4.20 -16.41
N VAL A 346 -5.20 3.08 -16.42
CA VAL A 346 -5.64 1.79 -16.95
C VAL A 346 -5.78 0.76 -15.84
N TRP A 347 -6.54 -0.30 -16.06
CA TRP A 347 -6.73 -1.32 -15.04
C TRP A 347 -6.94 -2.72 -15.62
N GLU A 348 -6.95 -3.73 -14.76
CA GLU A 348 -7.30 -5.12 -15.04
C GLU A 348 -8.04 -5.73 -13.87
N GLY A 349 -8.93 -6.68 -14.17
CA GLY A 349 -9.57 -7.54 -13.18
C GLY A 349 -9.04 -8.95 -13.34
N ILE A 350 -8.32 -9.45 -12.33
CA ILE A 350 -7.75 -10.80 -12.32
C ILE A 350 -8.41 -11.66 -11.25
N ARG A 351 -8.32 -12.98 -11.44
CA ARG A 351 -8.99 -13.96 -10.60
C ARG A 351 -8.02 -15.02 -10.10
N VAL A 352 -8.20 -15.45 -8.86
CA VAL A 352 -7.44 -16.54 -8.24
C VAL A 352 -8.35 -17.76 -8.10
N TYR A 353 -7.89 -18.88 -8.65
CA TYR A 353 -8.50 -20.19 -8.50
C TYR A 353 -7.46 -21.17 -7.98
N ARG A 354 -7.75 -21.88 -6.89
CA ARG A 354 -6.95 -23.03 -6.41
C ARG A 354 -5.43 -22.78 -6.45
N ALA A 355 -5.02 -21.69 -5.79
CA ALA A 355 -3.65 -21.20 -5.68
C ALA A 355 -2.99 -20.74 -6.99
N LYS A 356 -3.77 -20.41 -8.03
CA LYS A 356 -3.28 -19.94 -9.32
C LYS A 356 -3.98 -18.65 -9.74
N ILE A 357 -3.24 -17.70 -10.29
CA ILE A 357 -3.81 -16.52 -10.95
C ILE A 357 -4.13 -16.89 -12.39
N PHE A 358 -5.40 -16.84 -12.76
CA PHE A 358 -5.86 -17.29 -14.06
C PHE A 358 -5.58 -16.24 -15.15
N CYS A 359 -4.95 -16.70 -16.24
CA CYS A 359 -4.61 -15.92 -17.43
C CYS A 359 -3.78 -14.65 -17.16
N LEU A 360 -2.92 -14.65 -16.13
CA LEU A 360 -2.16 -13.47 -15.71
C LEU A 360 -1.38 -12.82 -16.88
N ASP A 361 -0.68 -13.61 -17.70
CA ASP A 361 0.09 -13.08 -18.83
C ASP A 361 -0.78 -12.34 -19.85
N ARG A 362 -2.00 -12.85 -20.11
CA ARG A 362 -2.96 -12.20 -21.02
C ARG A 362 -3.45 -10.87 -20.43
N HIS A 363 -3.73 -10.84 -19.12
CA HIS A 363 -4.14 -9.62 -18.42
C HIS A 363 -3.02 -8.57 -18.39
N LEU A 364 -1.79 -8.95 -18.03
CA LEU A 364 -0.67 -8.02 -17.95
C LEU A 364 -0.31 -7.43 -19.32
N ARG A 365 -0.37 -8.25 -20.38
CA ARG A 365 -0.18 -7.75 -21.75
C ARG A 365 -1.21 -6.68 -22.10
N ARG A 366 -2.50 -6.93 -21.86
CA ARG A 366 -3.56 -5.94 -22.15
C ARG A 366 -3.44 -4.67 -21.30
N LEU A 367 -3.03 -4.78 -20.03
CA LEU A 367 -2.74 -3.63 -19.17
C LEU A 367 -1.62 -2.77 -19.77
N GLN A 368 -0.54 -3.40 -20.22
CA GLN A 368 0.62 -2.73 -20.83
C GLN A 368 0.28 -2.13 -22.19
N ASP A 369 -0.45 -2.84 -23.04
CA ASP A 369 -0.93 -2.34 -24.34
C ASP A 369 -1.85 -1.12 -24.14
N SER A 370 -2.72 -1.16 -23.13
CA SER A 370 -3.58 -0.03 -22.77
C SER A 370 -2.76 1.17 -22.27
N ALA A 371 -1.78 0.95 -21.40
CA ALA A 371 -0.90 2.01 -20.91
C ALA A 371 -0.04 2.61 -22.05
N HIS A 372 0.42 1.76 -22.97
CA HIS A 372 1.18 2.16 -24.15
C HIS A 372 0.32 3.01 -25.10
N ALA A 373 -0.94 2.61 -25.35
CA ALA A 373 -1.87 3.39 -26.15
C ALA A 373 -2.15 4.78 -25.55
N LEU A 374 -2.07 4.92 -24.22
CA LEU A 374 -2.16 6.20 -23.51
C LEU A 374 -0.79 6.91 -23.38
N ALA A 375 0.26 6.44 -24.04
CA ALA A 375 1.61 7.01 -24.02
C ALA A 375 2.20 7.17 -22.60
N PHE A 376 2.07 6.15 -21.75
CA PHE A 376 2.77 6.13 -20.46
C PHE A 376 4.27 5.91 -20.71
N GLU A 377 5.15 6.73 -20.12
CA GLU A 377 6.60 6.65 -20.39
C GLU A 377 7.29 5.51 -19.62
N ALA A 378 6.95 5.34 -18.34
CA ALA A 378 7.60 4.39 -17.43
C ALA A 378 6.64 3.26 -17.01
N ILE A 379 6.17 2.47 -17.99
CA ILE A 379 5.28 1.33 -17.74
C ILE A 379 6.07 0.23 -17.01
N PRO A 380 5.65 -0.22 -15.81
CA PRO A 380 6.35 -1.28 -15.08
C PRO A 380 6.36 -2.61 -15.85
N SER A 381 7.40 -3.42 -15.62
CA SER A 381 7.52 -4.73 -16.26
C SER A 381 6.46 -5.71 -15.72
N SER A 382 6.12 -6.73 -16.50
CA SER A 382 5.17 -7.77 -16.07
C SER A 382 5.66 -8.47 -14.81
N LYS A 383 6.98 -8.60 -14.64
CA LYS A 383 7.61 -9.16 -13.44
C LYS A 383 7.32 -8.30 -12.21
N ASP A 384 7.51 -6.98 -12.30
CA ASP A 384 7.30 -6.06 -11.16
C ASP A 384 5.83 -6.01 -10.74
N ILE A 385 4.92 -5.95 -11.73
CA ILE A 385 3.48 -5.97 -11.48
C ILE A 385 3.08 -7.31 -10.83
N THR A 386 3.63 -8.42 -11.33
CA THR A 386 3.40 -9.75 -10.74
C THR A 386 3.87 -9.81 -9.29
N VAL A 387 5.06 -9.28 -8.97
CA VAL A 387 5.56 -9.23 -7.57
C VAL A 387 4.58 -8.49 -6.67
N ALA A 388 4.08 -7.32 -7.08
CA ALA A 388 3.11 -6.55 -6.31
C ALA A 388 1.78 -7.32 -6.10
N ILE A 389 1.30 -7.99 -7.15
CA ILE A 389 0.10 -8.84 -7.08
C ILE A 389 0.30 -10.00 -6.09
N MET A 390 1.38 -10.74 -6.26
CA MET A 390 1.72 -11.89 -5.41
C MET A 390 1.89 -11.48 -3.96
N ALA A 391 2.61 -10.38 -3.69
CA ALA A 391 2.77 -9.84 -2.34
C ALA A 391 1.43 -9.47 -1.70
N THR A 392 0.53 -8.85 -2.47
CA THR A 392 -0.81 -8.50 -2.00
C THR A 392 -1.65 -9.73 -1.69
N LEU A 393 -1.66 -10.73 -2.56
CA LEU A 393 -2.42 -11.97 -2.34
C LEU A 393 -1.88 -12.76 -1.15
N ALA A 394 -0.55 -12.89 -1.04
CA ALA A 394 0.11 -13.59 0.06
C ALA A 394 -0.15 -12.91 1.41
N ALA A 395 0.02 -11.59 1.50
CA ALA A 395 -0.21 -10.85 2.73
C ALA A 395 -1.65 -10.92 3.25
N ASN A 396 -2.60 -11.25 2.36
CA ASN A 396 -4.02 -11.43 2.69
C ASN A 396 -4.46 -12.90 2.79
N ASN A 397 -3.55 -13.86 2.67
CA ASN A 397 -3.86 -15.30 2.61
C ASN A 397 -4.94 -15.63 1.54
N MET A 398 -4.87 -14.99 0.39
CA MET A 398 -5.83 -15.13 -0.71
C MET A 398 -5.32 -16.15 -1.73
N VAL A 399 -5.46 -17.43 -1.37
CA VAL A 399 -5.06 -18.56 -2.22
C VAL A 399 -6.18 -19.06 -3.12
N ASP A 400 -7.43 -18.67 -2.88
CA ASP A 400 -8.57 -19.04 -3.73
C ASP A 400 -9.72 -18.04 -3.54
N GLY A 401 -10.65 -18.01 -4.50
CA GLY A 401 -11.86 -17.19 -4.42
C GLY A 401 -11.59 -15.69 -4.28
N ALA A 402 -10.46 -15.21 -4.80
CA ALA A 402 -10.06 -13.82 -4.74
C ALA A 402 -10.18 -13.17 -6.12
N HIS A 403 -10.60 -11.90 -6.13
CA HIS A 403 -10.52 -11.04 -7.30
C HIS A 403 -9.63 -9.85 -6.96
N ALA A 404 -8.64 -9.58 -7.80
CA ALA A 404 -7.82 -8.39 -7.68
C ALA A 404 -8.08 -7.40 -8.81
N ARG A 405 -8.38 -6.16 -8.45
CA ARG A 405 -8.34 -5.01 -9.35
C ARG A 405 -6.91 -4.47 -9.35
N VAL A 406 -6.23 -4.56 -10.48
CA VAL A 406 -4.89 -4.03 -10.69
C VAL A 406 -5.05 -2.74 -11.49
N THR A 407 -4.66 -1.59 -10.94
CA THR A 407 -4.78 -0.28 -11.60
C THR A 407 -3.40 0.35 -11.74
N LEU A 408 -3.10 0.90 -12.91
CA LEU A 408 -1.89 1.65 -13.17
C LEU A 408 -2.28 3.08 -13.58
N THR A 409 -1.93 4.06 -12.75
CA THR A 409 -2.11 5.48 -13.08
C THR A 409 -0.84 6.02 -13.74
N ARG A 410 -0.95 7.10 -14.53
CA ARG A 410 0.25 7.83 -15.01
C ARG A 410 1.07 8.43 -13.86
N GLY A 411 0.49 8.49 -12.67
CA GLY A 411 1.15 8.89 -11.44
C GLY A 411 0.79 10.28 -10.95
N THR A 412 1.54 10.72 -9.96
CA THR A 412 1.38 12.03 -9.33
C THR A 412 1.90 13.14 -10.25
N LYS A 413 1.18 14.27 -10.29
CA LYS A 413 1.60 15.49 -10.98
C LYS A 413 2.27 16.48 -10.04
N THR A 414 3.16 17.32 -10.57
CA THR A 414 3.74 18.46 -9.82
C THR A 414 2.74 19.58 -9.57
N THR A 415 1.73 19.71 -10.42
CA THR A 415 0.65 20.71 -10.31
C THR A 415 -0.64 20.20 -10.96
N SER A 416 -1.75 20.87 -10.67
CA SER A 416 -3.04 20.59 -11.28
C SER A 416 -3.02 20.95 -12.76
N SER A 417 -3.18 19.98 -13.66
CA SER A 417 -3.12 20.19 -15.11
C SER A 417 -3.58 18.96 -15.89
N MET A 418 -4.14 19.19 -17.08
CA MET A 418 -4.44 18.13 -18.04
C MET A 418 -3.20 17.65 -18.81
N ASN A 419 -2.12 18.43 -18.85
CA ASN A 419 -0.91 18.04 -19.58
C ASN A 419 -0.19 16.87 -18.86
N PRO A 420 0.10 15.74 -19.53
CA PRO A 420 0.87 14.63 -18.96
C PRO A 420 2.33 14.98 -18.63
N ASP A 421 2.92 16.04 -19.19
CA ASP A 421 4.31 16.45 -18.89
C ASP A 421 4.57 16.74 -17.40
N PHE A 422 3.51 17.02 -16.64
CA PHE A 422 3.60 17.25 -15.20
C PHE A 422 3.71 15.96 -14.38
N ASN A 423 3.57 14.78 -14.99
CA ASN A 423 3.72 13.46 -14.36
C ASN A 423 5.19 13.04 -14.25
N VAL A 424 5.96 13.73 -13.41
CA VAL A 424 7.42 13.53 -13.30
C VAL A 424 7.84 12.45 -12.30
N PHE A 425 6.88 11.86 -11.56
CA PHE A 425 7.16 10.90 -10.48
C PHE A 425 6.97 9.43 -10.89
N GLY A 426 6.67 9.16 -12.16
CA GLY A 426 6.41 7.82 -12.67
C GLY A 426 5.03 7.27 -12.29
N CYS A 427 4.70 6.09 -12.83
CA CYS A 427 3.39 5.47 -12.65
C CYS A 427 3.12 5.08 -11.20
N THR A 428 1.85 5.12 -10.78
CA THR A 428 1.43 4.55 -9.48
C THR A 428 0.66 3.25 -9.71
N LEU A 429 1.21 2.14 -9.24
CA LEU A 429 0.55 0.83 -9.27
C LEU A 429 -0.33 0.65 -8.02
N ILE A 430 -1.56 0.17 -8.22
CA ILE A 430 -2.51 -0.13 -7.17
C ILE A 430 -2.98 -1.57 -7.35
N VAL A 431 -2.87 -2.40 -6.31
CA VAL A 431 -3.44 -3.75 -6.30
C VAL A 431 -4.42 -3.88 -5.14
N LEU A 432 -5.70 -3.95 -5.49
CA LEU A 432 -6.80 -4.16 -4.55
C LEU A 432 -7.34 -5.58 -4.72
N ALA A 433 -6.95 -6.48 -3.83
CA ALA A 433 -7.45 -7.85 -3.79
C ALA A 433 -8.57 -8.00 -2.76
N GLU A 434 -9.68 -8.62 -3.16
CA GLU A 434 -10.84 -8.87 -2.30
C GLU A 434 -11.27 -10.33 -2.40
N ARG A 435 -11.74 -10.92 -1.29
CA ARG A 435 -12.43 -12.20 -1.31
C ARG A 435 -13.82 -11.99 -1.91
N LYS A 436 -14.10 -12.71 -3.00
CA LYS A 436 -15.38 -12.70 -3.71
C LYS A 436 -15.66 -14.10 -4.21
N GLU A 437 -16.73 -14.73 -3.73
CA GLU A 437 -17.09 -16.10 -4.11
C GLU A 437 -17.13 -16.33 -5.63
N VAL A 438 -16.84 -17.57 -6.04
CA VAL A 438 -16.73 -18.05 -7.44
C VAL A 438 -18.12 -18.44 -7.97
N GLY A 439 -18.26 -18.55 -9.30
CA GLY A 439 -19.47 -19.09 -9.92
C GLY A 439 -20.63 -18.11 -10.00
N GLY A 440 -20.36 -16.80 -9.92
CA GLY A 440 -21.37 -15.76 -9.99
C GLY A 440 -22.04 -15.44 -8.65
N ALA A 441 -21.98 -16.30 -7.63
CA ALA A 441 -22.64 -16.09 -6.33
C ALA A 441 -22.39 -14.69 -5.72
N ALA A 442 -21.20 -14.12 -5.92
CA ALA A 442 -20.86 -12.76 -5.50
C ALA A 442 -21.55 -11.62 -6.30
N THR A 443 -21.95 -11.85 -7.55
CA THR A 443 -22.45 -10.81 -8.48
C THR A 443 -23.83 -11.12 -9.09
N TYR A 444 -24.05 -12.33 -9.63
CA TYR A 444 -25.28 -12.77 -10.31
C TYR A 444 -25.71 -14.17 -9.86
N ASP A 445 -27.00 -14.43 -9.82
CA ASP A 445 -27.48 -15.81 -9.71
C ASP A 445 -27.40 -16.48 -11.08
N ASN A 446 -26.30 -17.22 -11.31
CA ASN A 446 -26.06 -17.87 -12.58
C ASN A 446 -26.97 -19.08 -12.82
N ASP A 447 -27.66 -19.60 -11.80
CA ASP A 447 -28.56 -20.75 -11.94
C ASP A 447 -29.97 -20.31 -12.33
N LEU A 448 -30.41 -19.14 -11.87
CA LEU A 448 -31.66 -18.51 -12.35
C LEU A 448 -31.47 -17.67 -13.62
N GLY A 449 -30.25 -17.17 -13.85
CA GLY A 449 -29.96 -16.21 -14.90
C GLY A 449 -30.41 -14.79 -14.57
N VAL A 450 -30.09 -13.86 -15.47
CA VAL A 450 -30.27 -12.43 -15.27
C VAL A 450 -31.27 -11.81 -16.25
N THR A 451 -31.86 -10.70 -15.84
CA THR A 451 -32.65 -9.83 -16.71
C THR A 451 -31.82 -8.61 -17.10
N LEU A 452 -31.85 -8.22 -18.38
CA LEU A 452 -31.19 -7.03 -18.89
C LEU A 452 -32.18 -5.99 -19.41
N VAL A 453 -31.73 -4.74 -19.51
CA VAL A 453 -32.43 -3.64 -20.20
C VAL A 453 -31.50 -2.96 -21.19
N THR A 454 -32.00 -2.43 -22.29
CA THR A 454 -31.20 -1.67 -23.24
C THR A 454 -31.00 -0.24 -22.72
N ALA A 455 -29.75 0.20 -22.65
CA ALA A 455 -29.42 1.55 -22.25
C ALA A 455 -29.63 2.57 -23.38
N SER A 456 -29.95 3.81 -22.99
CA SER A 456 -29.96 4.94 -23.93
C SER A 456 -28.56 5.42 -24.29
N ASN A 457 -27.57 5.25 -23.41
CA ASN A 457 -26.18 5.60 -23.68
C ASN A 457 -25.58 4.65 -24.74
N ARG A 458 -24.69 5.18 -25.58
CA ARG A 458 -23.93 4.40 -26.57
C ARG A 458 -22.53 4.10 -26.05
N ARG A 459 -22.00 2.95 -26.45
CA ARG A 459 -20.65 2.55 -26.11
C ARG A 459 -19.64 3.38 -26.90
N ASN A 460 -18.48 3.65 -26.30
CA ASN A 460 -17.48 4.51 -26.91
C ASN A 460 -16.86 3.84 -28.16
N PRO A 461 -16.97 4.46 -29.35
CA PRO A 461 -16.23 4.00 -30.52
C PRO A 461 -14.76 4.46 -30.47
N PRO A 462 -13.87 3.88 -31.30
CA PRO A 462 -12.46 4.28 -31.39
C PRO A 462 -12.24 5.78 -31.65
N GLN A 463 -13.17 6.43 -32.38
CA GLN A 463 -13.11 7.87 -32.66
C GLN A 463 -13.41 8.78 -31.46
N CYS A 464 -13.81 8.24 -30.31
CA CYS A 464 -14.06 8.99 -29.09
C CYS A 464 -13.03 8.62 -28.02
N LEU A 465 -13.28 7.55 -27.28
CA LEU A 465 -12.36 6.97 -26.32
C LEU A 465 -12.42 5.46 -26.50
N ASP A 466 -11.45 4.92 -27.23
CA ASP A 466 -11.49 3.54 -27.70
C ASP A 466 -11.71 2.54 -26.56
N SER A 467 -12.78 1.76 -26.70
CA SER A 467 -13.17 0.71 -25.75
C SER A 467 -12.19 -0.45 -25.71
N ALA A 468 -11.30 -0.57 -26.69
CA ALA A 468 -10.20 -1.52 -26.66
C ALA A 468 -9.16 -1.20 -25.56
N ILE A 469 -9.07 0.06 -25.13
CA ILE A 469 -8.24 0.48 -24.00
C ILE A 469 -9.00 0.20 -22.70
N HIS A 470 -8.44 -0.62 -21.82
CA HIS A 470 -9.07 -0.92 -20.54
C HIS A 470 -8.79 0.19 -19.50
N HIS A 471 -9.47 1.33 -19.67
CA HIS A 471 -9.24 2.58 -18.94
C HIS A 471 -10.19 2.78 -17.73
N ASN A 472 -9.86 3.73 -16.84
CA ASN A 472 -10.66 4.07 -15.66
C ASN A 472 -11.82 5.05 -15.90
N ASN A 473 -11.98 5.58 -17.12
CA ASN A 473 -13.08 6.50 -17.46
C ASN A 473 -14.44 5.78 -17.63
N LEU A 474 -14.98 5.26 -16.53
CA LEU A 474 -16.13 4.35 -16.51
C LEU A 474 -17.51 5.04 -16.40
N LEU A 475 -17.59 6.38 -16.49
CA LEU A 475 -18.90 7.07 -16.47
C LEU A 475 -19.82 6.61 -17.62
N ASN A 476 -19.24 6.30 -18.80
CA ASN A 476 -19.99 5.72 -19.93
C ASN A 476 -20.66 4.39 -19.58
N ASN A 477 -20.10 3.62 -18.64
CA ASN A 477 -20.58 2.33 -18.17
C ASN A 477 -21.48 2.45 -16.93
N ILE A 478 -21.14 3.35 -16.00
CA ILE A 478 -21.89 3.58 -14.75
C ILE A 478 -23.29 4.12 -15.04
N LEU A 479 -23.45 5.03 -16.01
CA LEU A 479 -24.75 5.59 -16.37
C LEU A 479 -25.77 4.51 -16.86
N PRO A 480 -25.42 3.62 -17.81
CA PRO A 480 -26.19 2.42 -18.11
C PRO A 480 -26.51 1.55 -16.89
N LYS A 481 -25.54 1.33 -16.00
CA LYS A 481 -25.77 0.56 -14.77
C LYS A 481 -26.83 1.20 -13.87
N ILE A 482 -26.84 2.52 -13.77
CA ILE A 482 -27.90 3.26 -13.05
C ILE A 482 -29.26 3.02 -13.73
N GLN A 483 -29.35 3.06 -15.06
CA GLN A 483 -30.59 2.75 -15.79
C GLN A 483 -31.07 1.32 -15.52
N ALA A 484 -30.18 0.33 -15.55
CA ALA A 484 -30.51 -1.05 -15.20
C ALA A 484 -31.04 -1.17 -13.77
N ASN A 485 -30.37 -0.55 -12.81
CA ASN A 485 -30.80 -0.55 -11.41
C ASN A 485 -32.21 0.04 -11.26
N ASN A 486 -32.51 1.16 -11.93
CA ASN A 486 -33.83 1.80 -11.91
C ASN A 486 -34.90 0.95 -12.58
N ALA A 487 -34.53 0.15 -13.58
CA ALA A 487 -35.41 -0.79 -14.26
C ALA A 487 -35.56 -2.14 -13.52
N GLY A 488 -34.88 -2.33 -12.38
CA GLY A 488 -34.83 -3.60 -11.66
C GLY A 488 -34.09 -4.72 -12.42
N ALA A 489 -33.31 -4.38 -13.44
CA ALA A 489 -32.50 -5.30 -14.22
C ALA A 489 -31.11 -5.50 -13.58
N ALA A 490 -30.48 -6.63 -13.89
CA ALA A 490 -29.15 -6.94 -13.38
C ALA A 490 -28.07 -6.09 -14.05
N ASP A 491 -28.17 -5.83 -15.35
CA ASP A 491 -27.25 -4.98 -16.12
C ASP A 491 -27.95 -4.42 -17.36
N ALA A 492 -27.27 -3.50 -18.05
CA ALA A 492 -27.77 -2.88 -19.26
C ALA A 492 -26.99 -3.32 -20.51
N VAL A 493 -27.72 -3.69 -21.57
CA VAL A 493 -27.19 -3.85 -22.93
C VAL A 493 -26.88 -2.47 -23.50
N MET A 494 -25.65 -2.29 -23.98
CA MET A 494 -25.20 -1.07 -24.65
C MET A 494 -25.10 -1.30 -26.15
N LEU A 495 -25.48 -0.28 -26.92
CA LEU A 495 -25.39 -0.28 -28.37
C LEU A 495 -24.21 0.57 -28.84
N ASP A 496 -23.67 0.26 -30.01
CA ASP A 496 -22.75 1.13 -30.73
C ASP A 496 -23.48 2.34 -31.34
N VAL A 497 -22.71 3.27 -31.92
CA VAL A 497 -23.25 4.50 -32.51
C VAL A 497 -24.13 4.26 -33.75
N GLU A 498 -24.06 3.08 -34.35
CA GLU A 498 -24.86 2.66 -35.50
C GLU A 498 -26.11 1.85 -35.07
N GLY A 499 -26.30 1.63 -33.77
CA GLY A 499 -27.47 0.98 -33.19
C GLY A 499 -27.38 -0.55 -33.10
N PHE A 500 -26.21 -1.14 -33.29
CA PHE A 500 -25.98 -2.58 -33.10
C PHE A 500 -25.53 -2.88 -31.67
N VAL A 501 -25.76 -4.10 -31.22
CA VAL A 501 -25.35 -4.56 -29.88
C VAL A 501 -23.83 -4.55 -29.80
N SER A 502 -23.28 -4.02 -28.71
CA SER A 502 -21.84 -3.92 -28.48
C SER A 502 -21.41 -4.81 -27.29
N GLU A 503 -21.80 -4.47 -26.07
CA GLU A 503 -21.56 -5.22 -24.84
C GLU A 503 -22.56 -4.77 -23.77
N THR A 504 -22.45 -5.25 -22.53
CA THR A 504 -23.17 -4.65 -21.40
C THR A 504 -22.32 -3.57 -20.72
N ASN A 505 -22.86 -2.92 -19.69
CA ASN A 505 -22.08 -1.99 -18.87
C ASN A 505 -20.81 -2.58 -18.23
N ALA A 506 -20.69 -3.91 -18.07
CA ALA A 506 -19.57 -4.53 -17.35
C ALA A 506 -19.01 -5.82 -18.00
N THR A 507 -19.69 -6.39 -18.99
CA THR A 507 -19.39 -7.73 -19.53
C THR A 507 -19.65 -7.78 -21.04
N ASN A 508 -18.91 -8.63 -21.76
CA ASN A 508 -19.24 -8.92 -23.15
C ASN A 508 -20.52 -9.76 -23.23
N ILE A 509 -21.15 -9.82 -24.41
CA ILE A 509 -22.41 -10.53 -24.63
C ILE A 509 -22.30 -11.53 -25.79
N PHE A 510 -22.98 -12.66 -25.63
CA PHE A 510 -23.10 -13.71 -26.62
C PHE A 510 -24.57 -14.09 -26.81
N MET A 511 -24.92 -14.54 -28.01
CA MET A 511 -26.21 -15.16 -28.30
C MET A 511 -26.02 -16.48 -29.05
N ALA A 512 -26.90 -17.44 -28.78
CA ALA A 512 -27.04 -18.64 -29.57
C ALA A 512 -28.24 -18.49 -30.53
N LYS A 513 -28.05 -18.84 -31.80
CA LYS A 513 -29.15 -18.92 -32.76
C LYS A 513 -28.91 -20.04 -33.78
N GLY A 514 -29.87 -20.97 -33.88
CA GLY A 514 -29.80 -22.06 -34.86
C GLY A 514 -28.53 -22.91 -34.74
N GLY A 515 -28.09 -23.16 -33.50
CA GLY A 515 -26.88 -23.95 -33.21
C GLY A 515 -25.54 -23.21 -33.42
N LYS A 516 -25.57 -21.91 -33.78
CA LYS A 516 -24.37 -21.07 -33.88
C LYS A 516 -24.23 -20.16 -32.67
N LEU A 517 -23.00 -19.92 -32.25
CA LEU A 517 -22.65 -18.95 -31.22
C LEU A 517 -22.23 -17.64 -31.88
N LEU A 518 -22.87 -16.52 -31.52
CA LEU A 518 -22.61 -15.21 -32.09
C LEU A 518 -22.22 -14.23 -30.99
N THR A 519 -21.28 -13.34 -31.28
CA THR A 519 -20.94 -12.21 -30.39
C THR A 519 -20.70 -10.96 -31.22
N PRO A 520 -21.01 -9.75 -30.71
CA PRO A 520 -20.65 -8.50 -31.37
C PRO A 520 -19.19 -8.47 -31.79
N ALA A 521 -18.92 -8.05 -33.03
CA ALA A 521 -17.57 -7.76 -33.48
C ALA A 521 -16.95 -6.64 -32.62
N ALA A 522 -15.65 -6.72 -32.34
CA ALA A 522 -14.97 -5.85 -31.37
C ALA A 522 -14.70 -4.41 -31.88
N GLY A 523 -15.65 -3.78 -32.58
CA GLY A 523 -15.53 -2.41 -33.07
C GLY A 523 -15.89 -1.35 -32.02
N SER A 524 -16.63 -1.70 -30.97
CA SER A 524 -17.01 -0.80 -29.88
C SER A 524 -17.26 -1.58 -28.60
N CYS A 525 -16.37 -2.49 -28.23
CA CYS A 525 -16.43 -3.24 -26.98
C CYS A 525 -15.02 -3.58 -26.51
N LEU A 526 -14.86 -4.00 -25.26
CA LEU A 526 -13.57 -4.48 -24.79
C LEU A 526 -13.28 -5.86 -25.41
N PRO A 527 -12.07 -6.12 -25.96
CA PRO A 527 -11.65 -7.48 -26.31
C PRO A 527 -11.40 -8.28 -25.02
N GLY A 528 -12.48 -8.78 -24.43
CA GLY A 528 -12.45 -9.52 -23.16
C GLY A 528 -11.62 -10.80 -23.25
N ILE A 529 -10.80 -11.06 -22.24
CA ILE A 529 -10.03 -12.31 -22.14
C ILE A 529 -10.98 -13.50 -22.01
N THR A 530 -12.00 -13.41 -21.15
CA THR A 530 -13.03 -14.46 -21.03
C THR A 530 -13.80 -14.65 -22.35
N ARG A 531 -14.15 -13.57 -23.05
CA ARG A 531 -14.74 -13.65 -24.40
C ARG A 531 -13.86 -14.44 -25.37
N GLY A 532 -12.56 -14.16 -25.41
CA GLY A 532 -11.60 -14.90 -26.23
C GLY A 532 -11.54 -16.39 -25.87
N LEU A 533 -11.48 -16.70 -24.57
CA LEU A 533 -11.52 -18.08 -24.07
C LEU A 533 -12.82 -18.82 -24.44
N ILE A 534 -13.96 -18.13 -24.47
CA ILE A 534 -15.23 -18.74 -24.92
C ILE A 534 -15.22 -19.04 -26.42
N LEU A 535 -14.59 -18.21 -27.25
CA LEU A 535 -14.40 -18.50 -28.67
C LEU A 535 -13.45 -19.70 -28.87
N GLU A 536 -12.37 -19.77 -28.10
CA GLU A 536 -11.45 -20.93 -28.06
C GLU A 536 -12.22 -22.21 -27.66
N LEU A 537 -13.00 -22.17 -26.58
CA LEU A 537 -13.83 -23.30 -26.13
C LEU A 537 -14.91 -23.70 -27.14
N ALA A 538 -15.54 -22.75 -27.81
CA ALA A 538 -16.53 -23.06 -28.84
C ALA A 538 -15.90 -23.87 -29.97
N ALA A 539 -14.69 -23.51 -30.40
CA ALA A 539 -13.93 -24.27 -31.40
C ALA A 539 -13.57 -25.68 -30.89
N GLU A 540 -13.09 -25.82 -29.66
CA GLU A 540 -12.79 -27.12 -29.04
C GLU A 540 -14.03 -28.03 -28.96
N LEU A 541 -15.21 -27.44 -28.72
CA LEU A 541 -16.48 -28.16 -28.58
C LEU A 541 -17.21 -28.41 -29.92
N GLY A 542 -16.63 -27.98 -31.04
CA GLY A 542 -17.22 -28.10 -32.38
C GLY A 542 -18.45 -27.20 -32.60
N VAL A 543 -18.55 -26.11 -31.85
CA VAL A 543 -19.62 -25.10 -31.98
C VAL A 543 -19.13 -24.00 -32.91
N LEU A 544 -19.86 -23.76 -34.01
CA LEU A 544 -19.52 -22.66 -34.92
C LEU A 544 -19.75 -21.33 -34.22
N ALA A 545 -18.65 -20.60 -33.98
CA ALA A 545 -18.67 -19.27 -33.40
C ALA A 545 -18.34 -18.20 -34.44
N GLU A 546 -19.08 -17.09 -34.43
CA GLU A 546 -18.89 -15.98 -35.36
C GLU A 546 -18.95 -14.64 -34.63
N GLU A 547 -17.95 -13.79 -34.90
CA GLU A 547 -17.98 -12.38 -34.52
C GLU A 547 -18.70 -11.58 -35.61
N LYS A 548 -19.88 -11.01 -35.32
CA LYS A 548 -20.66 -10.26 -36.30
C LYS A 548 -21.40 -9.08 -35.69
N ARG A 549 -21.93 -8.20 -36.54
CA ARG A 549 -22.89 -7.18 -36.11
C ARG A 549 -24.21 -7.85 -35.76
N VAL A 550 -24.72 -7.59 -34.56
CA VAL A 550 -25.98 -8.15 -34.06
C VAL A 550 -26.95 -7.00 -33.83
N SER A 551 -28.08 -7.00 -34.52
CA SER A 551 -29.14 -6.03 -34.24
C SER A 551 -29.85 -6.37 -32.92
N LEU A 552 -30.47 -5.37 -32.29
CA LEU A 552 -31.24 -5.60 -31.07
C LEU A 552 -32.41 -6.59 -31.31
N SER A 553 -33.04 -6.51 -32.48
CA SER A 553 -34.10 -7.45 -32.90
C SER A 553 -33.61 -8.89 -33.02
N GLU A 554 -32.39 -9.12 -33.52
CA GLU A 554 -31.79 -10.45 -33.53
C GLU A 554 -31.53 -10.95 -32.12
N LEU A 555 -30.98 -10.10 -31.24
CA LEU A 555 -30.71 -10.45 -29.85
C LEU A 555 -31.99 -10.81 -29.08
N HIS A 556 -33.08 -10.06 -29.27
CA HIS A 556 -34.39 -10.36 -28.67
C HIS A 556 -34.99 -11.70 -29.15
N CYS A 557 -34.60 -12.15 -30.35
CA CYS A 557 -35.07 -13.39 -30.97
C CYS A 557 -34.07 -14.55 -30.82
N ALA A 558 -33.04 -14.42 -29.98
CA ALA A 558 -32.06 -15.46 -29.72
C ALA A 558 -32.69 -16.70 -29.07
N ASP A 559 -32.09 -17.86 -29.31
CA ASP A 559 -32.48 -19.10 -28.61
C ASP A 559 -31.90 -19.10 -27.19
N GLU A 560 -30.68 -18.58 -27.02
CA GLU A 560 -30.03 -18.36 -25.72
C GLU A 560 -29.24 -17.05 -25.76
N VAL A 561 -29.10 -16.36 -24.63
CA VAL A 561 -28.18 -15.23 -24.47
C VAL A 561 -27.43 -15.42 -23.16
N PHE A 562 -26.15 -15.04 -23.12
CA PHE A 562 -25.37 -14.97 -21.89
C PHE A 562 -24.35 -13.85 -21.95
N THR A 563 -23.92 -13.37 -20.78
CA THR A 563 -22.84 -12.40 -20.67
C THR A 563 -21.56 -13.06 -20.15
N THR A 564 -20.41 -12.44 -20.42
CA THR A 564 -19.13 -12.97 -19.94
C THR A 564 -18.15 -11.90 -19.46
N GLY A 565 -17.42 -12.23 -18.39
CA GLY A 565 -16.34 -11.41 -17.84
C GLY A 565 -15.65 -12.11 -16.66
N THR A 566 -14.55 -11.54 -16.15
CA THR A 566 -13.74 -12.17 -15.09
C THR A 566 -14.52 -12.47 -13.80
N MET A 567 -15.47 -11.61 -13.44
CA MET A 567 -16.23 -11.72 -12.18
C MET A 567 -17.47 -12.60 -12.26
N GLY A 568 -18.30 -12.42 -13.30
CA GLY A 568 -19.54 -13.18 -13.51
C GLY A 568 -19.34 -14.51 -14.25
N GLU A 569 -18.14 -14.71 -14.82
CA GLU A 569 -17.78 -15.81 -15.70
C GLU A 569 -18.68 -15.89 -16.92
N LEU A 570 -19.74 -16.71 -16.86
CA LEU A 570 -20.76 -16.89 -17.89
C LEU A 570 -22.13 -16.83 -17.21
N SER A 571 -22.83 -15.72 -17.36
CA SER A 571 -24.14 -15.48 -16.73
C SER A 571 -25.26 -15.61 -17.76
N PRO A 572 -26.16 -16.60 -17.65
CA PRO A 572 -27.29 -16.74 -18.56
C PRO A 572 -28.22 -15.53 -18.50
N VAL A 573 -28.77 -15.12 -19.64
CA VAL A 573 -29.74 -14.01 -19.75
C VAL A 573 -31.08 -14.58 -20.19
N VAL A 574 -32.06 -14.48 -19.30
CA VAL A 574 -33.40 -15.08 -19.51
C VAL A 574 -34.43 -14.07 -20.02
N LYS A 575 -34.13 -12.77 -19.91
CA LYS A 575 -35.06 -11.70 -20.28
C LYS A 575 -34.32 -10.42 -20.67
N ILE A 576 -34.75 -9.76 -21.74
CA ILE A 576 -34.21 -8.47 -22.21
C ILE A 576 -35.38 -7.55 -22.55
N ASP A 577 -35.38 -6.32 -22.03
CA ASP A 577 -36.40 -5.29 -22.36
C ASP A 577 -37.85 -5.76 -22.18
N GLY A 578 -38.11 -6.57 -21.15
CA GLY A 578 -39.43 -7.14 -20.92
C GLY A 578 -39.74 -8.42 -21.72
N ARG A 579 -38.90 -8.80 -22.69
CA ARG A 579 -39.08 -9.97 -23.57
C ARG A 579 -38.30 -11.17 -23.05
N GLN A 580 -38.97 -12.31 -22.98
CA GLN A 580 -38.34 -13.58 -22.64
C GLN A 580 -37.37 -14.00 -23.74
N ILE A 581 -36.20 -14.49 -23.36
CA ILE A 581 -35.22 -15.12 -24.26
C ILE A 581 -35.42 -16.63 -24.18
N GLY A 582 -35.54 -17.29 -25.34
CA GLY A 582 -35.84 -18.72 -25.39
C GLY A 582 -37.07 -19.10 -24.55
N ASP A 583 -36.91 -20.09 -23.68
CA ASP A 583 -37.92 -20.55 -22.71
C ASP A 583 -37.85 -19.84 -21.35
N GLY A 584 -36.98 -18.84 -21.20
CA GLY A 584 -36.80 -18.09 -19.96
C GLY A 584 -35.94 -18.82 -18.92
N GLN A 585 -35.20 -19.86 -19.33
CA GLN A 585 -34.26 -20.59 -18.48
C GLN A 585 -32.85 -20.56 -19.08
N PRO A 586 -31.79 -20.85 -18.28
CA PRO A 586 -30.46 -21.09 -18.82
C PRO A 586 -30.46 -22.21 -19.85
N GLY A 587 -30.01 -21.91 -21.07
CA GLY A 587 -30.06 -22.87 -22.17
C GLY A 587 -28.93 -23.91 -22.15
N PRO A 588 -29.08 -24.99 -22.95
CA PRO A 588 -28.14 -26.11 -22.98
C PRO A 588 -26.75 -25.74 -23.51
N LEU A 589 -26.64 -24.86 -24.52
CA LEU A 589 -25.32 -24.45 -25.04
C LEU A 589 -24.57 -23.63 -24.00
N THR A 590 -25.25 -22.68 -23.36
CA THR A 590 -24.70 -21.86 -22.27
C THR A 590 -24.22 -22.72 -21.11
N SER A 591 -25.00 -23.72 -20.71
CA SER A 591 -24.64 -24.66 -19.63
C SER A 591 -23.42 -25.50 -20.00
N ARG A 592 -23.38 -26.03 -21.24
CA ARG A 592 -22.22 -26.78 -21.75
C ARG A 592 -20.94 -25.93 -21.76
N LEU A 593 -21.03 -24.65 -22.16
CA LEU A 593 -19.90 -23.72 -22.13
C LEU A 593 -19.46 -23.38 -20.71
N ARG A 594 -20.41 -23.20 -19.76
CA ARG A 594 -20.09 -23.00 -18.33
C ARG A 594 -19.30 -24.17 -17.75
N GLU A 595 -19.75 -25.39 -17.99
CA GLU A 595 -19.04 -26.59 -17.53
C GLU A 595 -17.64 -26.72 -18.14
N ALA A 596 -17.52 -26.41 -19.44
CA ALA A 596 -16.24 -26.43 -20.12
C ALA A 596 -15.29 -25.33 -19.58
N PHE A 597 -15.80 -24.14 -19.32
CA PHE A 597 -15.04 -23.04 -18.73
C PHE A 597 -14.58 -23.37 -17.31
N ALA A 598 -15.44 -23.94 -16.48
CA ALA A 598 -15.07 -24.39 -15.13
C ALA A 598 -13.88 -25.36 -15.18
N LYS A 599 -13.91 -26.36 -16.07
CA LYS A 599 -12.78 -27.28 -16.30
C LYS A 599 -11.54 -26.58 -16.87
N MET A 600 -11.72 -25.56 -17.70
CA MET A 600 -10.61 -24.77 -18.25
C MET A 600 -9.86 -24.02 -17.14
N THR A 601 -10.52 -23.60 -16.06
CA THR A 601 -9.85 -22.94 -14.92
C THR A 601 -8.84 -23.83 -14.19
N ASP A 602 -8.90 -25.16 -14.38
CA ASP A 602 -7.93 -26.12 -13.82
C ASP A 602 -6.65 -26.29 -14.64
N ARG A 603 -6.64 -25.86 -15.91
CA ARG A 603 -5.52 -26.06 -16.83
C ARG A 603 -4.27 -25.34 -16.33
N GLU A 604 -3.15 -26.05 -16.23
CA GLU A 604 -1.92 -25.51 -15.64
C GLU A 604 -1.31 -24.41 -16.50
N GLU A 605 -1.38 -24.55 -17.81
CA GLU A 605 -0.84 -23.60 -18.79
C GLU A 605 -1.55 -22.24 -18.79
N LEU A 606 -2.74 -22.16 -18.20
CA LEU A 606 -3.50 -20.91 -18.05
C LEU A 606 -3.37 -20.29 -16.66
N GLY A 607 -2.64 -20.92 -15.73
CA GLY A 607 -2.51 -20.45 -14.35
C GLY A 607 -1.08 -20.09 -13.98
N THR A 608 -0.86 -18.89 -13.43
CA THR A 608 0.40 -18.56 -12.76
C THR A 608 0.31 -18.99 -11.29
N PRO A 609 1.13 -19.93 -10.80
CA PRO A 609 1.03 -20.42 -9.43
C PRO A 609 1.42 -19.34 -8.41
N LEU A 610 0.69 -19.27 -7.31
CA LEU A 610 1.08 -18.51 -6.13
C LEU A 610 2.24 -19.23 -5.44
N PRO A 611 3.23 -18.51 -4.88
CA PRO A 611 4.28 -19.12 -4.08
C PRO A 611 3.62 -19.81 -2.87
N THR A 612 3.84 -21.12 -2.76
CA THR A 612 3.42 -21.90 -1.59
C THR A 612 4.20 -21.39 -0.38
N CYS A 613 3.50 -20.91 0.65
CA CYS A 613 4.11 -20.73 1.96
C CYS A 613 4.53 -22.12 2.45
N ALA A 614 5.84 -22.39 2.43
CA ALA A 614 6.43 -23.56 3.09
C ALA A 614 6.57 -23.30 4.59
#